data_AF-R7LTX4-F1
#
_entry.id   AF-R7LTX4-F1
#
_cell.length_a   1.000
_cell.length_b   1.000
_cell.length_c   1.000
_cell.angle_alpha   90.00
_cell.angle_beta   90.00
_cell.angle_gamma   90.00
#
_symmetry.space_group_name_H-M   'P 1'
#
loop_
_entity.id
_entity.type
_entity.pdbx_description
1 polymer ?
#
loop_
_entity_poly.entity_id
_entity_poly.type
_entity_poly.pdbx_seq_one_letter_code
_entity_poly.pdbx_strand_id
1 'polypeptide(L)'
;MEIKLGKKPSVDTIVFGDIANTYSAFLIQNMFPVTLDYIESQYIKNKVPIKVSNQLQTEIIYKSNKVLNLYNHGMKNIVFPDIDRILEKLLQ
;
A
#
# COMPACT_ATOMS: atom_id res chain seq x y z
N MET A 1 3.32 28.02 7.64
CA MET A 1 2.89 28.06 6.23
C MET A 1 1.58 27.31 6.13
N GLU A 2 0.45 28.00 6.24
CA GLU A 2 -0.87 27.39 6.02
C GLU A 2 -1.15 27.38 4.52
N ILE A 3 -1.21 26.18 3.95
CA ILE A 3 -1.60 25.98 2.56
C ILE A 3 -3.14 26.07 2.53
N LYS A 4 -3.68 27.11 1.90
CA LYS A 4 -5.13 27.19 1.60
C LYS A 4 -5.48 26.03 0.66
N LEU A 5 -6.11 24.98 1.20
CA LEU A 5 -6.57 23.86 0.38
C LEU A 5 -7.79 24.32 -0.42
N GLY A 6 -7.63 24.47 -1.75
CA GLY A 6 -8.72 24.22 -2.69
C GLY A 6 -9.22 22.77 -2.56
N LYS A 7 -9.95 22.23 -3.55
CA LYS A 7 -10.33 20.79 -3.57
C LYS A 7 -9.15 19.95 -3.08
N LYS A 8 -9.27 19.33 -1.89
CA LYS A 8 -8.15 18.58 -1.29
C LYS A 8 -7.67 17.59 -2.35
N PRO A 9 -6.42 17.68 -2.83
CA PRO A 9 -5.93 16.67 -3.75
C PRO A 9 -6.08 15.31 -3.07
N SER A 10 -6.77 14.38 -3.73
CA SER A 10 -6.82 13.00 -3.23
C SER A 10 -5.42 12.45 -3.31
N VAL A 11 -4.83 12.13 -2.16
CA VAL A 11 -3.57 11.39 -2.11
C VAL A 11 -3.93 9.91 -2.08
N ASP A 12 -3.63 9.21 -3.17
CA ASP A 12 -3.89 7.77 -3.30
C ASP A 12 -2.64 6.93 -3.01
N THR A 13 -1.48 7.57 -2.84
CA THR A 13 -0.19 6.92 -2.61
C THR A 13 0.13 6.63 -1.13
N ILE A 14 -0.67 7.16 -0.20
CA ILE A 14 -0.54 6.95 1.24
C ILE A 14 -1.94 6.86 1.85
N VAL A 15 -2.15 5.90 2.74
CA VAL A 15 -3.35 5.79 3.59
C VAL A 15 -2.95 5.88 5.04
N PHE A 16 -3.72 6.57 5.86
CA PHE A 16 -3.53 6.60 7.31
C PHE A 16 -4.68 5.89 8.01
N GLY A 17 -4.35 5.13 9.05
CA GLY A 17 -5.37 4.45 9.84
C GLY A 17 -4.81 3.78 11.08
N ASP A 18 -5.70 3.44 12.00
CA ASP A 18 -5.34 2.74 13.21
C ASP A 18 -5.17 1.24 12.95
N ILE A 19 -4.04 0.71 13.41
CA ILE A 19 -3.75 -0.72 13.44
C ILE A 19 -3.12 -1.07 14.79
N ALA A 20 -3.67 -2.07 15.48
CA ALA A 20 -3.18 -2.50 16.79
C ALA A 20 -3.00 -1.35 17.81
N ASN A 21 -3.99 -0.44 17.90
CA ASN A 21 -3.97 0.78 18.73
C ASN A 21 -2.83 1.75 18.40
N THR A 22 -2.34 1.73 17.16
CA THR A 22 -1.28 2.61 16.68
C THR A 22 -1.71 3.27 15.39
N TYR A 23 -1.77 4.60 15.39
CA TYR A 23 -2.00 5.37 14.18
C TYR A 23 -0.81 5.24 13.24
N SER A 24 -1.05 4.66 12.05
CA SER A 24 0.01 4.22 11.15
C SER A 24 -0.21 4.72 9.72
N ALA A 25 0.88 4.80 8.95
CA ALA A 25 0.86 5.10 7.53
C ALA A 25 1.09 3.84 6.71
N PHE A 26 0.25 3.63 5.69
CA PHE A 26 0.37 2.56 4.70
C PHE A 26 0.88 3.18 3.39
N LEU A 27 2.13 2.87 3.06
CA LEU A 27 2.85 3.48 1.94
C LEU A 27 2.56 2.74 0.64
N ILE A 28 1.47 3.11 -0.05
CA ILE A 28 1.09 2.50 -1.34
C ILE A 28 2.14 2.80 -2.42
N GLN A 29 2.80 3.97 -2.37
CA GLN A 29 3.96 4.27 -3.24
C GLN A 29 5.13 3.29 -3.08
N ASN A 30 5.16 2.47 -2.02
CA ASN A 30 6.18 1.45 -1.79
C ASN A 30 5.66 0.03 -2.04
N MET A 31 4.48 -0.16 -2.64
CA MET A 31 3.94 -1.50 -2.89
C MET A 31 4.77 -2.28 -3.92
N PHE A 32 4.81 -3.61 -3.77
CA PHE A 32 5.54 -4.52 -4.65
C PHE A 32 4.87 -5.91 -4.69
N PRO A 33 5.07 -6.71 -5.75
CA PRO A 33 4.52 -8.05 -5.84
C PRO A 33 5.33 -9.06 -5.00
N VAL A 34 4.69 -10.13 -4.51
CA VAL A 34 5.31 -11.17 -3.67
C VAL A 34 4.61 -12.53 -3.87
N THR A 35 5.31 -13.64 -3.65
CA THR A 35 4.75 -15.01 -3.61
C THR A 35 4.75 -15.59 -2.20
N LEU A 36 4.04 -16.70 -1.97
CA LEU A 36 3.93 -17.32 -0.65
C LEU A 36 5.28 -17.80 -0.10
N ASP A 37 6.24 -18.15 -0.95
CA ASP A 37 7.58 -18.60 -0.54
C ASP A 37 8.38 -17.52 0.21
N TYR A 38 8.02 -16.24 0.01
CA TYR A 38 8.61 -15.10 0.71
C TYR A 38 7.78 -14.63 1.92
N ILE A 39 6.71 -15.35 2.28
CA ILE A 39 5.88 -15.05 3.45
C ILE A 39 6.20 -16.05 4.56
N GLU A 40 6.98 -15.62 5.55
CA GLU A 40 7.35 -16.47 6.69
C GLU A 40 6.14 -16.80 7.58
N SER A 41 5.40 -15.78 8.04
CA SER A 41 4.25 -15.97 8.92
C SER A 41 3.40 -14.69 9.03
N GLN A 42 2.19 -14.83 9.60
CA GLN A 42 1.37 -13.67 9.93
C GLN A 42 2.02 -12.84 11.05
N TYR A 43 1.99 -11.51 10.93
CA TYR A 43 2.45 -10.63 12.00
C TYR A 43 1.58 -10.76 13.27
N ILE A 44 2.19 -11.15 14.38
CA ILE A 44 1.56 -11.34 15.68
C ILE A 44 2.14 -10.33 16.67
N LYS A 45 1.27 -9.64 17.43
CA LYS A 45 1.66 -8.76 18.55
C LYS A 45 0.87 -9.19 19.78
N ASN A 46 1.55 -9.39 20.91
CA ASN A 46 0.95 -9.83 22.17
C ASN A 46 0.06 -11.09 22.04
N LYS A 47 0.53 -12.10 21.28
CA LYS A 47 -0.19 -13.36 20.96
C LYS A 47 -1.49 -13.19 20.15
N VAL A 48 -1.77 -11.98 19.65
CA VAL A 48 -2.91 -11.69 18.78
C VAL A 48 -2.42 -11.45 17.36
N PRO A 49 -2.93 -12.20 16.36
CA PRO A 49 -2.64 -11.91 14.97
C PRO A 49 -3.19 -10.54 14.59
N ILE A 50 -2.33 -9.67 14.07
CA ILE A 50 -2.73 -8.32 13.70
C ILE A 50 -3.50 -8.35 12.39
N LYS A 51 -4.59 -7.59 12.35
CA LYS A 51 -5.43 -7.37 11.17
C LYS A 51 -5.80 -5.89 11.08
N VAL A 52 -5.90 -5.40 9.85
CA VAL A 52 -6.52 -4.09 9.57
C VAL A 52 -8.05 -4.20 9.70
N SER A 53 -8.72 -3.10 10.04
CA SER A 53 -10.19 -3.07 10.00
C SER A 53 -10.70 -3.24 8.57
N ASN A 54 -11.92 -3.75 8.40
CA ASN A 54 -12.52 -3.95 7.06
C ASN A 54 -12.61 -2.63 6.27
N GLN A 55 -12.90 -1.52 6.96
CA GLN A 55 -12.95 -0.20 6.36
C GLN A 55 -11.56 0.21 5.83
N LEU A 56 -10.53 0.10 6.66
CA LEU A 56 -9.16 0.45 6.29
C LEU A 56 -8.62 -0.46 5.17
N GLN A 57 -8.92 -1.76 5.24
CA GLN A 57 -8.60 -2.72 4.18
C GLN A 57 -9.23 -2.32 2.84
N THR A 58 -10.51 -1.95 2.85
CA THR A 58 -11.24 -1.53 1.64
C THR A 58 -10.60 -0.29 1.02
N GLU A 59 -10.23 0.70 1.83
CA GLU A 59 -9.55 1.91 1.37
C GLU A 59 -8.16 1.62 0.79
N ILE A 60 -7.34 0.82 1.49
CA ILE A 60 -6.00 0.42 1.04
C ILE A 60 -6.11 -0.29 -0.32
N ILE A 61 -7.00 -1.26 -0.46
CA ILE A 61 -7.18 -2.02 -1.72
C ILE A 61 -7.64 -1.09 -2.84
N TYR A 62 -8.64 -0.24 -2.59
CA TYR A 62 -9.16 0.69 -3.59
C TYR A 62 -8.06 1.62 -4.12
N LYS A 63 -7.28 2.24 -3.22
CA LYS A 63 -6.19 3.15 -3.58
C LYS A 63 -5.02 2.42 -4.23
N SER A 64 -4.66 1.23 -3.76
CA SER A 64 -3.60 0.41 -4.36
C SER A 64 -3.94 0.03 -5.80
N ASN A 65 -5.19 -0.39 -6.07
CA ASN A 65 -5.65 -0.68 -7.43
C ASN A 65 -5.61 0.55 -8.33
N LYS A 66 -5.99 1.73 -7.81
CA LYS A 66 -5.91 2.98 -8.56
C LYS A 66 -4.46 3.35 -8.91
N VAL A 67 -3.54 3.24 -7.95
CA VAL A 67 -2.11 3.49 -8.16
C VAL A 67 -1.52 2.49 -9.15
N LEU A 68 -1.85 1.21 -9.03
CA LEU A 68 -1.38 0.16 -9.94
C LEU A 68 -1.90 0.39 -11.36
N ASN A 69 -3.15 0.82 -11.53
CA ASN A 69 -3.69 1.18 -12.83
C ASN A 69 -2.89 2.34 -13.44
N LEU A 70 -2.59 3.40 -12.70
CA LEU A 70 -1.78 4.51 -13.20
C LEU A 70 -0.35 4.06 -13.57
N TYR A 71 0.26 3.21 -12.75
CA TYR A 71 1.55 2.59 -13.05
C TYR A 71 1.53 1.81 -14.37
N ASN A 72 0.50 0.98 -14.57
CA ASN A 72 0.30 0.19 -15.79
C ASN A 72 0.05 1.06 -17.04
N HIS A 73 -0.50 2.27 -16.86
CA HIS A 73 -0.68 3.26 -17.93
C HIS A 73 0.57 4.14 -18.15
N GLY A 74 1.72 3.76 -17.60
CA GLY A 74 3.01 4.39 -17.87
C GLY A 74 3.46 5.42 -16.82
N MET A 75 2.68 5.70 -15.77
CA MET A 75 3.12 6.55 -14.66
C MET A 75 4.07 5.80 -13.72
N LYS A 76 5.21 5.32 -14.21
CA LYS A 76 6.10 4.40 -13.48
C LYS A 76 6.63 4.97 -12.16
N ASN A 77 6.81 6.29 -12.07
CA ASN A 77 7.31 6.98 -10.87
C ASN A 77 6.25 7.18 -9.76
N ILE A 78 5.01 6.71 -9.95
CA ILE A 78 3.98 6.79 -8.91
C ILE A 78 4.26 5.83 -7.73
N VAL A 79 5.06 4.81 -7.99
CA VAL A 79 5.64 3.90 -7.00
C VAL A 79 7.17 3.97 -7.10
N PHE A 80 7.85 3.67 -6.01
CA PHE A 80 9.32 3.68 -5.97
C PHE A 80 9.96 2.35 -6.39
N PRO A 81 9.40 1.17 -6.05
CA PRO A 81 9.96 -0.10 -6.52
C PRO A 81 9.73 -0.32 -8.02
N ASP A 82 10.66 -1.04 -8.65
CA ASP A 82 10.49 -1.58 -10.00
C ASP A 82 9.62 -2.84 -9.95
N ILE A 83 8.29 -2.64 -9.98
CA ILE A 83 7.29 -3.70 -9.91
C ILE A 83 7.50 -4.74 -11.02
N ASP A 84 7.74 -4.28 -12.26
CA ASP A 84 7.85 -5.15 -13.42
C ASP A 84 9.05 -6.10 -13.29
N ARG A 85 10.21 -5.59 -12.87
CA ARG A 85 11.41 -6.39 -12.64
C ARG A 85 11.25 -7.39 -11.49
N ILE A 86 10.57 -7.00 -10.41
CA ILE A 86 10.31 -7.93 -9.29
C ILE A 86 9.38 -9.03 -9.76
N LEU A 87 8.32 -8.69 -10.51
CA LEU A 87 7.37 -9.65 -11.06
C LEU A 87 8.05 -10.64 -12.01
N GLU A 88 8.92 -10.17 -12.91
CA GLU A 88 9.69 -11.02 -13.81
C GLU A 88 10.49 -12.08 -13.02
N LYS A 89 11.16 -11.67 -11.94
CA LYS A 89 11.92 -12.59 -11.07
C LYS A 89 11.07 -13.58 -10.29
N LEU A 90 9.83 -13.23 -9.98
CA LEU A 90 8.90 -14.12 -9.24
C LEU A 90 8.24 -15.16 -10.15
N LEU A 91 8.24 -14.95 -11.47
CA LEU A 91 7.64 -15.84 -12.47
C LEU A 91 8.65 -16.78 -13.15
N GLN A 92 9.94 -16.65 -12.80
CA GLN A 92 11.02 -17.57 -13.22
C GLN A 92 10.98 -18.87 -12.42
#